data_AF-A0A959EQC9-F1
#
_entry.id   AF-A0A959EQC9-F1
#
_cell.length_a   1.000
_cell.length_b   1.000
_cell.length_c   1.000
_cell.angle_alpha   90.00
_cell.angle_beta   90.00
_cell.angle_gamma   90.00
#
_symmetry.space_group_name_H-M   'P 1'
#
loop_
_entity.id
_entity.type
_entity.pdbx_description
1 polymer ?
#
loop_
_entity_poly.entity_id
_entity_poly.type
_entity_poly.pdbx_seq_one_letter_code
_entity_poly.pdbx_strand_id
1 'polypeptide(L)'
;MNTLLTLSRADLRSTFRDPIFKGLLAFPFVAFAIVRYVWPWLSARFPVVAPYGEVLLMWACLQSATMFGMIYGFLFLEEKEDRVWEAIRVLPVTTARLVASRLLVGVAVSTLVNWALIHRGGIVD
;
A
#
# COMPACT_ATOMS: atom_id res chain seq x y z
N MET A 1 13.50 -10.37 22.44
CA MET A 1 12.30 -10.17 21.59
C MET A 1 12.48 -8.80 20.92
N ASN A 2 12.67 -8.75 19.59
CA ASN A 2 13.12 -7.53 18.91
C ASN A 2 12.14 -6.36 19.11
N THR A 3 12.51 -5.38 19.93
CA THR A 3 11.72 -4.18 20.29
C THR A 3 11.18 -3.45 19.05
N LEU A 4 11.95 -3.47 17.96
CA LEU A 4 11.57 -2.96 16.64
C LEU A 4 10.31 -3.61 16.07
N LEU A 5 10.19 -4.94 16.14
CA LEU A 5 9.03 -5.67 15.64
C LEU A 5 7.79 -5.41 16.51
N THR A 6 7.98 -5.28 17.82
CA THR A 6 6.87 -5.01 18.75
C THR A 6 6.30 -3.61 18.51
N LEU A 7 7.17 -2.61 18.32
CA LEU A 7 6.78 -1.24 17.99
C LEU A 7 6.12 -1.17 16.62
N SER A 8 6.75 -1.71 15.58
CA SER A 8 6.15 -1.74 14.24
C SER A 8 4.80 -2.45 14.20
N ARG A 9 4.59 -3.50 15.02
CA ARG A 9 3.31 -4.20 15.13
C ARG A 9 2.26 -3.37 15.88
N ALA A 10 2.66 -2.63 16.91
CA ALA A 10 1.76 -1.72 17.63
C ALA A 10 1.31 -0.56 16.73
N ASP A 11 2.24 0.02 15.96
CA ASP A 11 1.96 1.05 14.97
C ASP A 11 1.01 0.53 13.91
N LEU A 12 1.33 -0.60 13.28
CA LEU A 12 0.45 -1.26 12.31
C LEU A 12 -0.93 -1.50 12.90
N ARG A 13 -1.05 -1.96 14.15
CA ARG A 13 -2.36 -2.17 14.78
C ARG A 13 -3.13 -0.85 14.98
N SER A 14 -2.44 0.23 15.31
CA SER A 14 -3.04 1.56 15.45
C SER A 14 -3.50 2.11 14.10
N THR A 15 -2.62 2.08 13.08
CA THR A 15 -2.92 2.47 11.70
C THR A 15 -4.07 1.66 11.12
N PHE A 16 -4.13 0.35 11.36
CA PHE A 16 -5.23 -0.50 10.90
C PHE A 16 -6.54 -0.29 11.67
N ARG A 17 -6.57 0.47 12.77
CA ARG A 17 -7.84 0.83 13.45
C ARG A 17 -8.52 2.03 12.82
N ASP A 18 -7.77 2.89 12.14
CA ASP A 18 -8.34 4.08 11.52
C ASP A 18 -9.20 3.71 10.29
N PRO A 19 -10.46 4.17 10.21
CA PRO A 19 -11.32 3.93 9.05
C PRO A 19 -10.75 4.50 7.74
N ILE A 20 -9.98 5.59 7.76
CA ILE A 20 -9.36 6.19 6.58
C ILE A 20 -8.29 5.25 6.02
N PHE A 21 -7.41 4.75 6.88
CA PHE A 21 -6.35 3.81 6.47
C PHE A 21 -6.90 2.47 6.00
N LYS A 22 -8.00 1.98 6.59
CA LYS A 22 -8.71 0.79 6.09
C LYS A 22 -9.26 0.99 4.67
N GLY A 23 -9.87 2.15 4.42
CA GLY A 23 -10.35 2.51 3.08
C GLY A 23 -9.21 2.57 2.06
N LEU A 24 -8.09 3.19 2.45
CA LEU A 24 -6.90 3.29 1.62
C LEU A 24 -6.29 1.92 1.29
N LEU A 25 -6.30 1.01 2.26
CA LEU A 25 -5.80 -0.36 2.08
C LEU A 25 -6.73 -1.21 1.21
N ALA A 26 -8.03 -0.88 1.12
CA ALA A 26 -8.99 -1.58 0.28
C ALA A 26 -8.85 -1.21 -1.20
N PHE A 27 -8.39 0.00 -1.52
CA PHE A 27 -8.25 0.51 -2.89
C PHE A 27 -7.44 -0.39 -3.83
N PRO A 28 -6.25 -0.90 -3.44
CA PRO A 28 -5.48 -1.83 -4.26
C PRO A 28 -6.25 -3.13 -4.60
N PHE A 29 -7.06 -3.63 -3.66
CA PHE A 29 -7.89 -4.82 -3.89
C PHE A 29 -9.08 -4.52 -4.82
N VAL A 30 -9.65 -3.33 -4.72
CA VAL A 30 -10.68 -2.86 -5.67
C VAL A 30 -10.10 -2.72 -7.07
N ALA A 31 -8.91 -2.12 -7.20
CA ALA A 31 -8.20 -2.02 -8.48
C ALA A 31 -7.90 -3.41 -9.06
N PHE A 32 -7.48 -4.37 -8.24
CA PHE A 32 -7.31 -5.76 -8.65
C PHE A 32 -8.62 -6.39 -9.14
N ALA A 33 -9.73 -6.19 -8.44
CA ALA A 33 -11.03 -6.71 -8.85
C ALA A 33 -11.49 -6.09 -10.20
N ILE A 34 -11.23 -4.81 -10.42
CA ILE A 34 -11.52 -4.13 -11.69
C ILE A 34 -10.70 -4.75 -12.83
N VAL A 35 -9.38 -4.86 -12.65
CA VAL A 35 -8.47 -5.45 -13.64
C VAL A 35 -8.85 -6.91 -13.94
N ARG A 36 -9.21 -7.70 -12.94
CA ARG A 36 -9.47 -9.14 -13.12
C ARG A 36 -10.86 -9.45 -13.64
N TYR A 37 -11.90 -8.75 -13.18
CA TYR A 37 -13.29 -9.12 -13.46
C TYR A 37 -13.99 -8.13 -14.38
N VAL A 38 -13.75 -6.83 -14.21
CA VAL A 38 -14.43 -5.79 -14.99
C VAL A 38 -13.78 -5.64 -16.37
N TRP A 39 -12.45 -5.67 -16.43
CA TRP A 39 -11.73 -5.49 -17.69
C TRP A 39 -12.06 -6.52 -18.77
N PRO A 40 -12.04 -7.84 -18.51
CA PRO A 40 -12.34 -8.84 -19.55
C PRO A 40 -13.80 -8.74 -20.04
N TRP A 41 -14.73 -8.38 -19.16
CA TRP A 41 -16.12 -8.15 -19.53
C TRP A 41 -16.27 -6.90 -20.42
N LEU A 42 -15.53 -5.83 -20.11
CA LEU A 42 -15.57 -4.58 -20.84
C LEU A 42 -14.92 -4.69 -22.22
N SER A 43 -13.76 -5.35 -22.32
CA SER A 43 -13.04 -5.53 -23.59
C SER A 43 -13.80 -6.44 -24.56
N ALA A 44 -14.51 -7.45 -24.06
CA ALA A 44 -15.38 -8.30 -24.88
C ALA A 44 -16.60 -7.54 -25.44
N ARG A 45 -17.12 -6.55 -24.70
CA ARG A 45 -18.30 -5.77 -25.12
C ARG A 45 -17.95 -4.57 -25.99
N PHE A 46 -16.78 -3.98 -25.77
CA PHE A 46 -16.30 -2.76 -26.44
C PHE A 46 -14.89 -2.98 -26.99
N PRO A 47 -14.74 -3.45 -28.24
CA PRO A 47 -13.42 -3.74 -28.82
C PRO A 47 -12.48 -2.52 -28.86
N VAL A 48 -13.05 -1.30 -28.90
CA VAL A 48 -12.29 -0.04 -28.88
C VAL A 48 -11.46 0.14 -27.61
N VAL A 49 -11.86 -0.45 -26.47
CA VAL A 49 -11.08 -0.32 -25.24
C VAL A 49 -9.97 -1.37 -25.11
N ALA A 50 -10.00 -2.46 -25.87
CA ALA A 50 -9.02 -3.54 -25.75
C ALA A 50 -7.54 -3.10 -25.75
N PRO A 51 -7.10 -2.11 -26.56
CA PRO A 51 -5.71 -1.64 -26.55
C PRO A 51 -5.28 -0.93 -25.25
N TYR A 52 -6.23 -0.48 -24.43
CA TYR A 52 -5.96 0.29 -23.22
C TYR A 52 -5.75 -0.57 -21.97
N GLY A 53 -5.70 -1.90 -22.12
CA GLY A 53 -5.55 -2.82 -20.99
C GLY A 53 -4.25 -2.59 -20.23
N GLU A 54 -3.13 -2.46 -20.95
CA GLU A 54 -1.84 -2.19 -20.35
C GLU A 54 -1.83 -0.88 -19.57
N VAL A 55 -2.48 0.17 -20.10
CA VAL A 55 -2.61 1.47 -19.43
C VAL A 55 -3.39 1.32 -18.12
N LEU A 56 -4.47 0.54 -18.13
CA LEU A 56 -5.24 0.25 -16.92
C LEU A 56 -4.40 -0.52 -15.89
N LEU A 57 -3.63 -1.52 -16.33
CA LEU A 57 -2.75 -2.29 -15.46
C LEU A 57 -1.65 -1.41 -14.85
N MET A 58 -1.01 -0.57 -15.66
CA MET A 58 -0.03 0.42 -15.19
C MET A 58 -0.63 1.34 -14.14
N TRP A 59 -1.83 1.87 -14.39
CA TRP A 59 -2.54 2.71 -13.43
C TRP A 59 -2.84 1.96 -12.12
N ALA A 60 -3.31 0.72 -12.19
CA ALA A 60 -3.59 -0.09 -11.01
C ALA A 60 -2.33 -0.34 -10.16
N CYS A 61 -1.21 -0.64 -10.83
CA CYS A 61 0.09 -0.84 -10.17
C CYS A 61 0.61 0.45 -9.53
N LEU A 62 0.46 1.59 -10.20
CA LEU A 62 0.87 2.89 -9.68
C LEU A 62 0.03 3.29 -8.46
N GLN A 63 -1.29 3.05 -8.53
CA GLN A 63 -2.19 3.35 -7.43
C GLN A 63 -1.89 2.52 -6.19
N SER A 64 -1.57 1.24 -6.34
CA SER A 64 -1.24 0.41 -5.18
C SER A 64 -0.04 0.98 -4.40
N ALA A 65 1.04 1.35 -5.10
CA ALA A 65 2.25 1.91 -4.50
C ALA A 65 1.97 3.27 -3.86
N THR A 66 1.20 4.11 -4.55
CA THR A 66 0.80 5.44 -4.07
C THR A 66 0.00 5.36 -2.76
N MET A 67 -0.96 4.43 -2.67
CA MET A 67 -1.76 4.25 -1.45
C MET A 67 -0.90 3.81 -0.27
N PHE A 68 0.00 2.82 -0.44
CA PHE A 68 0.90 2.44 0.66
C PHE A 68 1.86 3.57 1.08
N GLY A 69 2.38 4.35 0.13
CA GLY A 69 3.17 5.54 0.43
C GLY A 69 2.38 6.58 1.22
N MET A 70 1.12 6.80 0.85
CA MET A 70 0.21 7.72 1.52
C MET A 70 -0.10 7.27 2.97
N ILE A 71 -0.30 5.98 3.22
CA ILE A 71 -0.51 5.43 4.58
C ILE A 71 0.64 5.83 5.50
N TYR A 72 1.88 5.56 5.10
CA TYR A 72 3.05 5.90 5.91
C TYR A 72 3.30 7.41 5.98
N GLY A 73 2.96 8.16 4.93
CA GLY A 73 3.02 9.62 4.94
C GLY A 73 2.12 10.24 6.01
N PHE A 74 0.86 9.81 6.08
CA PHE A 74 -0.06 10.26 7.11
C PHE A 74 0.33 9.76 8.50
N LEU A 75 0.81 8.52 8.63
CA LEU A 75 1.31 8.02 9.91
C LEU A 75 2.44 8.91 10.47
N PHE A 76 3.38 9.32 9.62
CA PHE A 76 4.45 10.23 10.05
C PHE A 76 3.96 11.65 10.38
N LEU A 77 2.89 12.11 9.71
CA LEU A 77 2.26 13.40 10.01
C LEU A 77 1.57 13.36 11.38
N GLU A 78 0.78 12.33 11.67
CA GLU A 78 0.15 12.13 12.97
C GLU A 78 1.20 12.05 14.09
N GLU A 79 2.25 11.26 13.90
CA GLU A 79 3.33 11.16 14.89
C GLU A 79 4.04 12.48 15.16
N LYS A 80 4.13 13.34 14.13
CA LYS A 80 4.68 14.70 14.25
C LYS A 80 3.76 15.59 15.08
N GLU A 81 2.45 15.51 14.85
CA GLU A 81 1.44 16.29 15.59
C GLU A 81 1.35 15.85 17.06
N ASP A 82 1.35 14.55 17.31
CA ASP A 82 1.24 13.93 18.64
C ASP A 82 2.55 13.96 19.45
N ARG A 83 3.62 14.58 18.92
CA ARG A 83 4.97 14.63 19.53
C ARG A 83 5.53 13.25 19.90
N VAL A 84 5.09 12.19 19.22
CA VAL A 84 5.57 10.82 19.45
C VAL A 84 7.06 10.71 19.22
N TRP A 85 7.63 11.55 18.34
CA TRP A 85 9.08 11.65 18.11
C TRP A 85 9.88 12.01 19.39
N GLU A 86 9.29 12.73 20.35
CA GLU A 86 9.92 13.03 21.63
C GLU A 86 10.02 11.76 22.51
N ALA A 87 8.96 10.94 22.51
CA ALA A 87 8.95 9.65 23.18
C ALA A 87 9.85 8.61 22.47
N ILE A 88 10.02 8.70 21.15
CA ILE A 88 10.92 7.80 20.39
C ILE A 88 12.39 8.08 20.72
N ARG A 89 12.76 9.32 21.10
CA ARG A 89 14.15 9.67 21.46
C ARG A 89 14.66 9.00 22.73
N VAL A 90 13.77 8.59 23.64
CA VAL A 90 14.15 7.86 24.86
C VAL A 90 14.23 6.34 24.65
N LEU A 91 13.82 5.82 23.48
CA LEU A 91 14.02 4.42 23.11
C LEU A 91 15.47 4.18 22.67
N PRO A 92 16.06 2.99 22.94
CA PRO A 92 17.40 2.62 22.50
C PRO A 92 17.42 2.24 21.00
N VAL A 93 16.74 3.01 20.16
CA VAL A 93 16.55 2.74 18.73
C VAL A 93 16.77 4.03 17.94
N THR A 94 17.61 3.97 16.90
CA THR A 94 17.83 5.13 16.03
C THR A 94 16.59 5.42 15.19
N THR A 95 16.21 6.70 15.12
CA THR A 95 15.07 7.21 14.35
C THR A 95 15.11 6.76 12.88
N ALA A 96 16.30 6.78 12.26
CA ALA A 96 16.49 6.33 10.89
C ALA A 96 16.17 4.84 10.70
N ARG A 97 16.49 3.98 11.68
CA ARG A 97 16.21 2.54 11.60
C ARG A 97 14.72 2.25 11.73
N LEU A 98 13.99 3.02 12.53
CA LEU A 98 12.54 2.91 12.67
C LEU A 98 11.81 3.37 11.39
N VAL A 99 12.23 4.50 10.81
CA VAL A 99 11.67 4.99 9.55
C VAL A 99 11.97 4.01 8.42
N ALA A 100 13.21 3.52 8.32
CA ALA A 100 13.60 2.54 7.31
C ALA A 100 12.80 1.24 7.45
N SER A 101 12.59 0.72 8.66
CA SER A 101 11.82 -0.52 8.84
C SER A 101 10.36 -0.35 8.39
N ARG A 102 9.75 0.81 8.68
CA ARG A 102 8.37 1.11 8.24
C ARG A 102 8.26 1.24 6.73
N LEU A 103 9.17 1.98 6.09
CA LEU A 103 9.21 2.12 4.64
C LEU A 103 9.47 0.79 3.94
N LEU A 104 10.38 -0.04 4.46
CA LEU A 104 10.66 -1.37 3.91
C LEU A 104 9.43 -2.29 3.95
N VAL A 105 8.63 -2.21 5.01
CA VAL A 105 7.35 -2.97 5.08
C VAL A 105 6.39 -2.47 4.00
N GLY A 106 6.22 -1.16 3.83
CA GLY A 106 5.36 -0.60 2.77
C GLY A 106 5.81 -0.98 1.36
N VAL A 107 7.13 -0.94 1.09
CA VAL A 107 7.71 -1.38 -0.17
C VAL A 107 7.50 -2.88 -0.40
N ALA A 108 7.73 -3.72 0.62
CA ALA A 108 7.53 -5.16 0.50
C ALA A 108 6.06 -5.50 0.20
N VAL A 109 5.11 -4.89 0.92
CA VAL A 109 3.69 -5.13 0.71
C VAL A 109 3.22 -4.63 -0.66
N SER A 110 3.59 -3.40 -1.05
CA SER A 110 3.22 -2.86 -2.38
C SER A 110 3.82 -3.69 -3.52
N THR A 111 5.04 -4.18 -3.36
CA THR A 111 5.69 -5.08 -4.32
C THR A 111 4.95 -6.40 -4.46
N LEU A 112 4.51 -7.01 -3.35
CA LEU A 112 3.70 -8.24 -3.37
C LEU A 112 2.35 -8.02 -4.06
N VAL A 113 1.69 -6.89 -3.79
CA VAL A 113 0.41 -6.54 -4.43
C VAL A 113 0.59 -6.30 -5.93
N ASN A 114 1.63 -5.58 -6.35
CA ASN A 114 1.94 -5.36 -7.76
C ASN A 114 2.33 -6.64 -8.49
N TRP A 115 3.13 -7.49 -7.84
CA TRP A 115 3.43 -8.80 -8.38
C TRP A 115 2.16 -9.64 -8.58
N ALA A 116 1.23 -9.61 -7.62
CA ALA A 116 -0.06 -10.29 -7.76
C ALA A 116 -0.94 -9.68 -8.87
N LEU A 117 -0.95 -8.34 -9.01
CA LEU A 117 -1.67 -7.62 -10.08
C LEU A 117 -1.15 -8.00 -11.47
N ILE A 118 0.17 -8.03 -11.66
CA ILE A 118 0.76 -8.37 -12.95
C ILE A 118 0.50 -9.83 -13.29
N HIS A 119 0.77 -10.75 -12.35
CA HIS A 119 0.68 -12.18 -12.64
C HIS A 119 -0.77 -12.71 -12.71
N ARG A 120 -1.69 -12.14 -11.91
CA ARG A 120 -3.10 -12.57 -11.87
C ARG A 120 -4.06 -11.61 -12.56
N GLY A 121 -3.60 -10.45 -13.02
CA GLY A 121 -4.44 -9.46 -13.70
C GLY A 121 -5.00 -9.98 -15.03
N GLY A 122 -4.29 -10.87 -15.71
CA GLY A 122 -4.74 -11.49 -16.95
C GLY A 122 -4.94 -10.50 -18.11
N ILE A 123 -4.28 -9.33 -18.03
CA ILE A 123 -4.22 -8.32 -19.09
C ILE A 123 -2.96 -8.49 -19.96
N VAL A 124 -1.88 -8.97 -19.36
CA VAL A 124 -0.62 -9.25 -20.03
C VAL A 124 -0.56 -10.77 -20.19
N ASP A 125 -0.61 -11.23 -21.44
CA ASP A 125 -0.28 -12.61 -21.84
C ASP A 125 1.24 -12.82 -21.80
#